data_AF-A0A7K9RAN5-F1
#
_entry.id   AF-A0A7K9RAN5-F1
#
_cell.length_a   1.000
_cell.length_b   1.000
_cell.length_c   1.000
_cell.angle_alpha   90.00
_cell.angle_beta   90.00
_cell.angle_gamma   90.00
#
_symmetry.space_group_name_H-M   'P 1'
#
loop_
_entity.id
_entity.type
_entity.pdbx_description
1 polymer ?
#
loop_
_entity_poly.entity_id
_entity_poly.type
_entity_poly.pdbx_seq_one_letter_code
_entity_poly.pdbx_strand_id
1 'polypeptide(L)' 'VMDFYSAQIEVTWFQGQQELSGHVVATHVVPNGDWTHQLLVLLETSAAQRGVSSSCQVEQVSLEQPLSWHW' A
#
# COMPACT_ATOMS: atom_id res chain seq x y z
N VAL A 1 3.19 -1.17 5.05
CA VAL A 1 4.29 -0.19 4.91
C VAL A 1 4.80 0.12 6.30
N MET A 2 6.10 -0.01 6.52
CA MET A 2 6.74 0.20 7.83
C MET A 2 7.71 1.38 7.75
N ASP A 3 7.94 2.03 8.88
CA ASP A 3 9.00 3.02 9.12
C ASP A 3 8.98 4.25 8.20
N PHE A 4 7.79 4.80 7.92
CA PHE A 4 7.66 6.03 7.14
C PHE A 4 7.53 7.29 8.01
N TYR A 5 8.01 8.42 7.49
CA TYR A 5 8.01 9.72 8.18
C TYR A 5 6.98 10.67 7.56
N SER A 6 6.30 11.44 8.42
CA SER A 6 5.01 12.11 8.18
C SER A 6 3.83 11.14 8.05
N ALA A 7 2.72 11.44 8.74
CA ALA A 7 1.54 10.59 8.80
C ALA A 7 0.73 10.57 7.48
N GLN A 8 0.99 11.50 6.56
CA GLN A 8 0.34 11.55 5.26
C GLN A 8 1.01 10.55 4.31
N ILE A 9 0.25 9.51 3.95
CA ILE A 9 0.64 8.43 3.04
C ILE A 9 -0.59 7.99 2.25
N GLU A 10 -0.40 7.64 0.99
CA GLU A 10 -1.41 7.03 0.14
C GLU A 10 -0.88 5.69 -0.39
N VAL A 11 -1.72 4.66 -0.32
CA VAL A 11 -1.35 3.30 -0.74
C VAL A 11 -2.43 2.78 -1.67
N THR A 12 -2.03 2.51 -2.91
CA THR A 12 -2.94 2.12 -4.00
C THR A 12 -2.55 0.74 -4.50
N TRP A 13 -3.52 -0.17 -4.60
CA TRP A 13 -3.29 -1.50 -5.15
C TRP A 13 -3.76 -1.59 -6.58
N PHE A 14 -3.01 -2.33 -7.38
CA PHE A 14 -3.30 -2.62 -8.76
C PHE A 14 -3.30 -4.11 -9.01
N GLN A 15 -4.16 -4.54 -9.91
CA GLN A 15 -4.11 -5.86 -10.53
C GLN A 15 -3.92 -5.67 -12.04
N GLY A 16 -2.73 -6.03 -12.52
CA GLY A 16 -2.29 -5.61 -13.85
C GLY A 16 -2.23 -4.08 -13.93
N GLN A 17 -3.14 -3.48 -14.71
CA GLN A 17 -3.27 -2.02 -14.85
C GLN A 17 -4.50 -1.45 -14.14
N GLN A 18 -5.32 -2.29 -13.51
CA GLN A 18 -6.57 -1.88 -12.89
C GLN A 18 -6.36 -1.57 -11.42
N GLU A 19 -6.75 -0.36 -10.98
CA GLU A 19 -6.78 0.01 -9.58
C GLU A 19 -7.87 -0.77 -8.82
N LEU A 20 -7.53 -1.25 -7.62
CA LEU A 20 -8.39 -1.97 -6.70
C LEU A 20 -8.76 -1.08 -5.50
N SER A 21 -10.05 -0.78 -5.34
CA SER A 21 -10.56 -0.01 -4.20
C SER A 21 -11.51 -0.82 -3.31
N GLY A 22 -12.30 -1.74 -3.88
CA GLY A 22 -13.30 -2.51 -3.14
C GLY A 22 -12.77 -3.73 -2.37
N HIS A 23 -11.53 -4.13 -2.60
CA HIS A 23 -10.90 -5.33 -2.01
C HIS A 23 -9.71 -4.98 -1.11
N VAL A 24 -9.52 -3.70 -0.82
CA VAL A 24 -8.38 -3.19 -0.05
C VAL A 24 -8.88 -2.66 1.28
N VAL A 25 -8.33 -3.19 2.36
CA VAL A 25 -8.62 -2.74 3.72
C VAL A 25 -7.34 -2.21 4.35
N ALA A 26 -7.32 -0.92 4.68
CA ALA A 26 -6.23 -0.28 5.39
C ALA A 26 -6.57 -0.15 6.89
N THR A 27 -5.61 -0.42 7.76
CA THR A 27 -5.74 -0.10 9.19
C THR A 27 -5.57 1.40 9.42
N HIS A 28 -5.74 1.86 10.65
CA HIS A 28 -5.24 3.19 11.01
C HIS A 28 -3.71 3.25 10.93
N VAL A 29 -3.19 4.45 10.68
CA VAL A 29 -1.76 4.75 10.82
C VAL A 29 -1.41 4.72 12.31
N VAL A 30 -0.39 3.94 12.67
CA VAL A 30 0.05 3.76 14.06
C VAL A 30 1.44 4.36 14.25
N PRO A 31 1.69 5.18 15.28
CA PRO A 31 3.01 5.71 15.57
C PRO A 31 3.91 4.65 16.23
N ASN A 32 5.19 4.62 15.85
CA ASN A 32 6.17 3.65 16.36
C ASN A 32 6.91 4.12 17.64
N GLY A 33 6.81 5.40 18.00
CA GLY A 33 7.48 5.98 19.17
C GLY A 33 8.88 6.54 18.92
N ASP A 34 9.36 6.47 17.68
CA ASP A 34 10.66 6.98 17.21
C ASP A 34 10.51 7.99 16.05
N TRP A 35 9.37 8.69 16.00
CA TRP A 35 8.93 9.61 14.94
C TRP A 35 8.50 8.97 13.61
N THR A 36 8.62 7.65 13.50
CA THR A 36 8.10 6.90 12.34
C THR A 36 6.71 6.32 12.61
N HIS A 37 6.05 5.93 11.52
CA HIS A 37 4.68 5.43 11.51
C HIS A 37 4.61 4.12 10.72
N GLN A 38 3.56 3.35 10.97
CA GLN A 38 3.28 2.10 10.27
C GLN A 38 1.80 2.02 9.85
N LEU A 39 1.56 1.31 8.75
CA LEU A 39 0.23 1.07 8.18
C LEU A 39 0.18 -0.35 7.61
N LEU A 40 -0.82 -1.13 8.03
CA LEU A 40 -1.13 -2.42 7.45
C LEU A 40 -2.23 -2.26 6.40
N VAL A 41 -1.98 -2.81 5.21
CA VAL A 41 -2.97 -2.85 4.11
C VAL A 41 -3.15 -4.30 3.71
N LEU A 42 -4.39 -4.77 3.78
CA LEU A 42 -4.79 -6.10 3.37
C LEU A 42 -5.48 -6.03 2.02
N LEU A 43 -5.10 -6.93 1.11
CA LEU A 43 -5.75 -7.13 -0.16
C LEU A 43 -6.48 -8.48 -0.13
N GLU A 44 -7.80 -8.46 -0.28
CA GLU A 44 -8.58 -9.67 -0.46
C GLU A 44 -8.43 -10.16 -1.90
N THR A 45 -7.72 -11.27 -2.10
CA THR A 45 -7.55 -11.88 -3.42
C THR A 45 -8.47 -13.09 -3.58
N SER A 46 -9.08 -13.24 -4.76
CA SER A 46 -9.85 -14.46 -5.05
C SER A 46 -8.92 -15.52 -5.64
N ALA A 47 -9.09 -16.78 -5.24
CA ALA A 47 -8.28 -17.90 -5.72
C ALA A 47 -8.32 -18.10 -7.27
N ALA A 48 -9.26 -17.44 -7.95
CA ALA A 48 -9.38 -17.39 -9.40
C ALA A 48 -8.35 -16.47 -10.10
N GLN A 49 -7.61 -15.65 -9.35
CA GLN A 49 -6.66 -14.66 -9.87
C GLN A 49 -5.24 -15.21 -10.11
N ARG A 50 -5.06 -16.54 -10.08
CA ARG A 50 -3.76 -17.17 -10.39
C ARG A 50 -3.30 -16.77 -11.79
N GLY A 51 -2.22 -16.02 -11.87
CA GLY A 51 -1.59 -15.59 -13.12
C GLY A 51 -1.70 -14.08 -13.42
N VAL A 52 -2.36 -13.30 -12.57
CA VAL A 52 -2.40 -11.83 -12.71
C VAL A 52 -1.47 -11.20 -11.68
N SER A 53 -0.50 -10.41 -12.14
CA SER A 53 0.45 -9.69 -11.28
C SER A 53 -0.27 -8.64 -10.46
N SER A 54 0.00 -8.60 -9.16
CA SER A 54 -0.51 -7.54 -8.28
C SER A 54 0.62 -6.57 -7.99
N SER A 55 0.32 -5.28 -7.94
CA SER A 55 1.29 -4.28 -7.51
C SER A 55 0.69 -3.33 -6.51
N CYS A 56 1.56 -2.78 -5.66
CA CYS A 56 1.23 -1.78 -4.67
C CYS A 56 2.06 -0.54 -4.96
N GLN A 57 1.40 0.61 -5.06
CA GLN A 57 2.01 1.91 -5.21
C GLN A 57 1.87 2.68 -3.89
N VAL A 58 2.96 3.30 -3.44
CA VAL A 58 3.00 4.11 -2.23
C VAL A 58 3.43 5.52 -2.60
N GLU A 59 2.60 6.49 -2.22
CA GLU A 59 2.86 7.92 -2.38
C GLU A 59 2.99 8.57 -1.01
N GLN A 60 4.01 9.41 -0.87
CA GLN A 60 4.38 10.02 0.40
C GLN A 60 5.12 11.33 0.13
N VAL A 61 4.92 12.34 0.96
CA VAL A 61 5.48 13.69 0.73
C VAL A 61 7.02 13.71 0.69
N SER A 62 7.69 12.76 1.34
CA SER A 62 9.15 12.67 1.35
C SER A 62 9.72 11.91 0.14
N LEU A 63 8.87 11.35 -0.73
CA LEU A 63 9.28 10.64 -1.94
C LEU A 63 9.16 11.57 -3.15
N GLU A 64 10.22 11.65 -3.96
CA GLU A 64 10.18 12.41 -5.23
C GLU A 64 9.28 11.75 -6.29
N GLN A 65 9.13 10.42 -6.21
CA GLN A 65 8.30 9.62 -7.10
C GLN A 65 7.61 8.49 -6.33
N PRO A 66 6.43 8.02 -6.78
CA PRO A 66 5.77 6.88 -6.16
C PRO A 66 6.65 5.64 -6.16
N LEU A 67 6.63 4.88 -5.06
CA LEU A 67 7.31 3.58 -4.98
C LEU A 67 6.33 2.48 -5.37
N SER A 68 6.76 1.56 -6.24
CA SER A 68 5.93 0.44 -6.71
C SER A 68 6.58 -0.91 -6.41
N TRP A 69 5.83 -1.81 -5.79
CA TRP A 69 6.24 -3.20 -5.53
C TRP A 69 5.30 -4.17 -6.21
N HIS A 70 5.87 -5.20 -6.83
CA HIS A 70 5.13 -6.21 -7.59
C HIS A 70 5.20 -7.55 -6.86
N TRP A 71 4.07 -8.26 -6.84
CA TRP A 71 3.85 -9.56 -6.20
C TRP A 71 3.30 -10.56 -7.20
#